data_AF-A0A7Z0DLY2-F1
#
_entry.id   AF-A0A7Z0DLY2-F1
#
_cell.length_a   1.000
_cell.length_b   1.000
_cell.length_c   1.000
_cell.angle_alpha   90.00
_cell.angle_beta   90.00
_cell.angle_gamma   90.00
#
_symmetry.space_group_name_H-M   'P 1'
#
loop_
_entity.id
_entity.type
_entity.pdbx_description
1 polymer ?
#
loop_
_entity_poly.entity_id
_entity_poly.type
_entity_poly.pdbx_seq_one_letter_code
_entity_poly.pdbx_strand_id
1 'polypeptide(L)'
;MTSFDPQGAWRRNPSVVIRPEPFGALVYDFGSRRLSFLKDLALVRVVEALDGSASALAALDTVGVAEADRPHHLAALAALARSGMISPRQEAIAS
;
A
#
# COMPACT_ATOMS: atom_id res chain seq x y z
N MET A 1 5.21 15.97 0.71
CA MET A 1 4.38 15.00 1.45
C MET A 1 3.14 14.74 0.62
N THR A 2 2.98 13.51 0.12
CA THR A 2 1.85 13.16 -0.74
C THR A 2 0.59 12.99 0.11
N SER A 3 -0.49 13.70 -0.21
CA SER A 3 -1.78 13.49 0.44
C SER A 3 -2.36 12.14 -0.01
N PHE A 4 -2.85 11.34 0.94
CA PHE A 4 -3.48 10.06 0.62
C PHE A 4 -4.95 10.29 0.22
N ASP A 5 -5.34 9.76 -0.94
CA ASP A 5 -6.72 9.75 -1.43
C ASP A 5 -7.16 8.28 -1.62
N PRO A 6 -8.16 7.80 -0.87
CA PRO A 6 -8.70 6.45 -1.01
C PRO A 6 -9.28 6.12 -2.39
N GLN A 7 -9.73 7.14 -3.13
CA GLN A 7 -10.30 7.00 -4.47
C GLN A 7 -9.22 7.02 -5.57
N GLY A 8 -7.98 7.41 -5.24
CA GLY A 8 -6.87 7.45 -6.19
C GLY A 8 -6.23 6.08 -6.42
N ALA A 9 -5.61 5.92 -7.59
CA ALA A 9 -4.77 4.76 -7.90
C ALA A 9 -3.40 4.88 -7.20
N TRP A 10 -3.01 3.84 -6.47
CA TRP A 10 -1.73 3.77 -5.76
C TRP A 10 -0.92 2.59 -6.25
N ARG A 11 0.38 2.59 -5.95
CA ARG A 11 1.26 1.44 -6.14
C ARG A 11 2.29 1.38 -5.03
N ARG A 12 2.86 0.20 -4.81
CA ARG A 12 4.10 0.07 -4.04
C ARG A 12 5.20 0.88 -4.72
N ASN A 13 5.99 1.62 -3.95
CA ASN A 13 7.13 2.33 -4.51
C ASN A 13 8.16 1.32 -5.07
N PRO A 14 8.71 1.51 -6.29
CA PRO A 14 9.69 0.59 -6.85
C PRO A 14 10.94 0.35 -6.00
N SER A 15 11.33 1.32 -5.13
CA SER A 15 12.45 1.14 -4.19
C SER A 15 12.12 0.26 -2.99
N VAL A 16 10.86 -0.18 -2.84
CA VAL A 16 10.38 -0.91 -1.68
C VAL A 16 10.21 -2.38 -2.01
N VAL A 17 10.82 -3.24 -1.20
CA VAL A 17 10.64 -4.69 -1.24
C VAL A 17 9.85 -5.12 -0.01
N ILE A 18 8.89 -6.03 -0.22
CA ILE A 18 8.10 -6.66 0.82
C ILE A 18 8.48 -8.14 0.82
N ARG A 19 8.89 -8.65 1.99
CA ARG A 19 9.15 -10.07 2.21
C ARG A 19 8.07 -10.62 3.16
N PRO A 20 7.15 -11.48 2.67
CA PRO A 20 6.16 -12.13 3.51
C PRO A 20 6.80 -13.01 4.57
N GLU A 21 6.20 -13.01 5.76
CA GLU A 21 6.59 -13.81 6.92
C GLU A 21 5.35 -14.37 7.62
N PRO A 22 5.44 -15.46 8.41
CA PRO A 22 4.28 -16.02 9.12
C PRO A 22 3.57 -15.02 10.05
N PHE A 23 4.27 -13.97 10.48
CA PHE A 23 3.79 -12.95 11.41
C PHE A 23 3.44 -11.62 10.74
N GLY A 24 3.49 -11.54 9.39
CA GLY A 24 3.25 -10.31 8.65
C GLY A 24 4.21 -10.14 7.46
N ALA A 25 4.90 -9.00 7.36
CA ALA A 25 5.94 -8.80 6.37
C ALA A 25 7.04 -7.83 6.81
N LEU A 26 8.27 -8.14 6.42
CA LEU A 26 9.39 -7.20 6.47
C LEU A 26 9.34 -6.30 5.24
N VAL A 27 9.39 -4.99 5.46
CA VAL A 27 9.35 -3.98 4.40
C VAL A 27 10.65 -3.19 4.40
N TYR A 28 11.39 -3.25 3.30
CA TYR A 28 12.65 -2.55 3.15
C TYR A 28 12.57 -1.55 2.01
N ASP A 29 12.90 -0.29 2.30
CA ASP A 29 13.06 0.76 1.29
C ASP A 29 14.54 0.98 0.99
N PHE A 30 14.97 0.65 -0.24
CA PHE A 30 16.34 0.87 -0.70
C PHE A 30 16.71 2.36 -0.81
N GLY A 31 15.72 3.25 -1.00
CA GLY A 31 15.94 4.69 -1.10
C GLY A 31 16.33 5.29 0.25
N SER A 32 15.49 5.12 1.27
CA SER A 32 15.75 5.63 2.61
C SER A 32 16.58 4.72 3.52
N ARG A 33 16.86 3.48 3.08
CA ARG A 33 17.52 2.40 3.85
C ARG A 33 16.77 2.06 5.15
N ARG A 34 15.46 2.25 5.16
CA ARG A 34 14.61 1.95 6.32
C ARG A 34 14.04 0.53 6.21
N LEU A 35 14.13 -0.20 7.31
CA LEU A 35 13.42 -1.46 7.54
C LEU A 35 12.21 -1.17 8.44
N SER A 36 11.05 -1.69 8.08
CA SER A 36 9.82 -1.59 8.86
C SER A 36 9.08 -2.92 8.84
N PHE A 37 8.09 -3.04 9.71
CA PHE A 37 7.31 -4.27 9.84
C PHE A 37 5.82 -3.99 9.66
N LEU A 38 5.16 -4.77 8.81
CA LEU A 38 3.71 -4.81 8.70
C LEU A 38 3.22 -6.05 9.43
N LYS A 39 2.49 -5.86 10.54
CA LYS A 39 1.96 -6.96 11.37
C LYS A 39 0.69 -7.58 10.81
N ASP A 40 0.01 -6.86 9.92
CA ASP A 40 -1.28 -7.26 9.37
C ASP A 40 -1.09 -7.86 7.97
N LEU A 41 -1.37 -9.17 7.84
CA LEU A 41 -1.31 -9.89 6.57
C LEU A 41 -2.36 -9.39 5.55
N ALA A 42 -3.52 -8.90 6.02
CA ALA A 42 -4.49 -8.29 5.12
C ALA A 42 -3.93 -7.00 4.51
N LEU A 43 -3.31 -6.14 5.32
CA LEU A 43 -2.64 -4.94 4.81
C LEU A 43 -1.53 -5.26 3.80
N VAL A 44 -0.74 -6.31 4.03
CA VAL A 44 0.30 -6.75 3.06
C VAL A 44 -0.34 -7.08 1.71
N ARG A 45 -1.39 -7.91 1.70
CA ARG A 45 -2.12 -8.27 0.48
C ARG A 45 -2.74 -7.06 -0.20
N VAL A 46 -3.25 -6.10 0.57
CA VAL A 46 -3.81 -4.85 0.04
C VAL A 46 -2.71 -4.06 -0.68
N VAL A 47 -1.54 -3.90 -0.07
CA VAL A 47 -0.40 -3.18 -0.68
C VAL A 47 0.06 -3.85 -1.98
N GLU A 48 0.05 -5.18 -2.04
CA GLU A 48 0.35 -5.94 -3.26
C GLU A 48 -0.71 -5.73 -4.35
N ALA A 49 -2.00 -5.67 -3.98
CA ALA A 49 -3.11 -5.48 -4.90
C ALA A 49 -3.22 -4.05 -5.47
N LEU A 50 -2.59 -3.05 -4.83
CA LEU A 50 -2.69 -1.64 -5.25
C LEU A 50 -2.32 -1.44 -6.73
N ASP A 51 -1.23 -2.06 -7.20
CA ASP A 51 -0.71 -1.82 -8.56
C ASP A 51 -1.64 -2.33 -9.67
N GLY A 52 -2.57 -3.24 -9.34
CA GLY A 52 -3.62 -3.72 -10.24
C GLY A 52 -4.98 -3.04 -10.04
N SER A 53 -5.13 -2.21 -9.00
CA SER A 53 -6.43 -1.67 -8.57
C SER A 53 -6.66 -0.24 -9.07
N ALA A 54 -7.89 0.07 -9.45
CA ALA A 54 -8.28 1.42 -9.88
C ALA A 54 -8.21 2.44 -8.73
N SER A 55 -8.41 1.99 -7.49
CA SER A 55 -8.29 2.81 -6.28
C SER A 55 -7.80 2.00 -5.08
N ALA A 56 -7.42 2.68 -3.99
CA ALA A 56 -7.12 2.00 -2.73
C ALA A 56 -8.35 1.27 -2.17
N LEU A 57 -9.55 1.83 -2.33
CA LEU A 57 -10.80 1.16 -1.95
C LEU A 57 -11.04 -0.10 -2.78
N ALA A 58 -10.81 -0.06 -4.09
CA ALA A 58 -10.92 -1.23 -4.96
C ALA A 58 -9.92 -2.34 -4.57
N ALA A 59 -8.74 -1.99 -4.06
CA ALA A 59 -7.79 -2.95 -3.51
C ALA A 59 -8.30 -3.60 -2.22
N LEU A 60 -8.96 -2.84 -1.34
CA LEU A 60 -9.62 -3.38 -0.13
C LEU A 60 -10.75 -4.34 -0.51
N ASP A 61 -11.54 -4.01 -1.53
CA ASP A 61 -12.58 -4.89 -2.09
C ASP A 61 -11.97 -6.19 -2.64
N THR A 62 -10.92 -6.09 -3.44
CA THR A 62 -10.23 -7.23 -4.06
C THR A 62 -9.68 -8.21 -3.04
N VAL A 63 -9.16 -7.70 -1.91
CA VAL A 63 -8.63 -8.54 -0.81
C VAL A 63 -9.74 -9.06 0.11
N GLY A 64 -10.96 -8.51 0.02
CA GLY A 64 -12.10 -8.90 0.86
C GLY A 64 -12.03 -8.33 2.27
N VAL A 65 -11.49 -7.11 2.44
CA VAL A 65 -11.45 -6.43 3.75
C VAL A 65 -12.86 -6.01 4.15
N ALA A 66 -13.30 -6.48 5.33
CA ALA A 66 -14.61 -6.16 5.88
C ALA A 66 -14.76 -4.65 6.08
N GLU A 67 -15.97 -4.12 5.84
CA GLU A 67 -16.27 -2.68 5.98
C GLU A 67 -15.87 -2.12 7.35
N ALA A 68 -16.06 -2.89 8.42
CA ALA A 68 -15.68 -2.49 9.78
C ALA A 68 -14.17 -2.26 9.95
N ASP A 69 -13.33 -2.95 9.16
CA ASP A 69 -11.86 -2.88 9.26
C ASP A 69 -11.24 -1.88 8.28
N ARG A 70 -12.03 -1.33 7.33
CA ARG A 70 -11.55 -0.38 6.32
C ARG A 70 -10.94 0.88 6.92
N PRO A 71 -11.51 1.53 7.95
CA PRO A 71 -10.90 2.72 8.53
C PRO A 71 -9.48 2.47 9.03
N HIS A 72 -9.22 1.30 9.63
CA HIS A 72 -7.89 0.90 10.09
C HIS A 72 -6.91 0.77 8.92
N HIS A 73 -7.32 0.06 7.86
CA HIS A 73 -6.49 -0.16 6.68
C HIS A 73 -6.20 1.15 5.93
N LEU A 74 -7.20 2.02 5.77
CA LEU A 74 -7.03 3.33 5.11
C LEU A 74 -6.07 4.23 5.91
N ALA A 75 -6.14 4.22 7.24
CA ALA A 75 -5.19 4.95 8.09
C ALA A 75 -3.75 4.42 7.92
N ALA A 76 -3.59 3.10 7.83
CA ALA A 76 -2.31 2.46 7.59
C ALA A 76 -1.75 2.81 6.20
N LEU A 77 -2.57 2.72 5.15
CA LEU A 77 -2.20 3.13 3.79
C LEU A 77 -1.79 4.61 3.73
N ALA A 78 -2.50 5.49 4.44
CA ALA A 78 -2.13 6.89 4.53
C ALA A 78 -0.76 7.08 5.22
N ALA A 79 -0.44 6.28 6.23
CA ALA A 79 0.89 6.29 6.86
C ALA A 79 1.98 5.80 5.90
N LEU A 80 1.69 4.73 5.14
CA LEU A 80 2.60 4.21 4.11
C LEU A 80 2.87 5.27 3.03
N ALA A 81 1.84 5.98 2.57
CA ALA A 81 1.97 7.07 1.61
C ALA A 81 2.84 8.22 2.16
N ARG A 82 2.63 8.63 3.41
CA ARG A 82 3.46 9.67 4.06
C ARG A 82 4.92 9.24 4.21
N SER A 83 5.16 7.95 4.46
CA SER A 83 6.52 7.40 4.59
C SER A 83 7.21 7.13 3.25
N GLY A 84 6.50 7.27 2.12
CA GLY A 84 7.03 6.99 0.78
C GLY A 84 7.04 5.50 0.40
N MET A 85 6.43 4.62 1.21
CA MET A 85 6.37 3.19 0.92
C MET A 85 5.43 2.85 -0.24
N ILE A 86 4.36 3.62 -0.37
CA ILE A 86 3.48 3.61 -1.55
C ILE A 86 3.47 5.00 -2.17
N SER A 87 3.18 5.07 -3.47
CA SER A 87 3.08 6.32 -4.22
C SER A 87 1.86 6.30 -5.14
N PRO A 88 1.33 7.47 -5.52
CA PRO A 88 0.30 7.55 -6.56
C PRO A 88 0.82 6.88 -7.83
N ARG A 89 -0.04 6.06 -8.44
CA ARG A 89 0.24 5.50 -9.76
C ARG A 89 -0.10 6.60 -10.76
N GLN A 90 0.92 7.33 -11.22
CA GLN A 90 0.76 8.20 -12.38
C GLN A 90 0.36 7.32 -13.56
N GLU A 91 -0.82 7.53 -14.12
CA GLU A 91 -1.15 6.98 -15.43
C GLU A 91 -0.14 7.55 -16.41
N ALA A 92 0.61 6.66 -17.08
CA ALA A 92 1.43 7.09 -18.19
C ALA A 92 0.49 7.75 -19.21
N ILE A 93 0.71 9.03 -19.50
CA ILE A 93 0.00 9.70 -20.59
C ILE A 93 0.41 8.94 -21.85
N ALA A 94 -0.50 8.12 -22.39
CA ALA A 94 -0.29 7.46 -23.66
C ALA A 94 -0.02 8.55 -24.70
N SER A 95 1.18 8.52 -25.28
CA SER A 95 1.58 9.40 -26.38
C SER A 95 1.01 8.89 -27.71
#